data_AF-A0A7W0TH09-F1
#
_entry.id   AF-A0A7W0TH09-F1
#
_cell.length_a   1.000
_cell.length_b   1.000
_cell.length_c   1.000
_cell.angle_alpha   90.00
_cell.angle_beta   90.00
_cell.angle_gamma   90.00
#
_symmetry.space_group_name_H-M   'P 1'
#
loop_
_entity.id
_entity.type
_entity.pdbx_description
1 polymer ?
#
loop_
_entity_poly.entity_id
_entity_poly.type
_entity_poly.pdbx_seq_one_letter_code
_entity_poly.pdbx_strand_id
1 'polypeptide(L)' 'MQIPKEQILDLLRKQGKDDQVGEADAQLPDQVDTEEHSGLLEKFGLSPA' A
#
# COMPACT_ATOMS: atom_id res chain seq x y z
N MET A 1 -11.89 3.17 4.61
CA MET A 1 -10.97 3.60 5.71
C MET A 1 -9.75 4.24 5.07
N GLN A 2 -9.08 5.21 5.70
CA GLN A 2 -7.89 5.85 5.09
C GLN A 2 -6.64 5.53 5.90
N ILE A 3 -5.64 4.97 5.21
CA ILE A 3 -4.33 4.64 5.77
C ILE A 3 -3.29 5.54 5.10
N PRO A 4 -2.37 6.16 5.86
CA PRO A 4 -1.30 6.93 5.26
C PRO A 4 -0.39 6.03 4.43
N LYS A 5 0.03 6.52 3.27
CA LYS A 5 0.97 5.86 2.36
C LYS A 5 2.17 5.25 3.09
N GLU A 6 2.76 6.01 4.02
CA GLU A 6 3.94 5.58 4.76
C GLU A 6 3.74 4.26 5.51
N GLN A 7 2.57 4.03 6.11
CA GLN A 7 2.27 2.75 6.76
C GLN A 7 2.25 1.60 5.76
N ILE A 8 1.75 1.85 4.56
CA ILE A 8 1.68 0.86 3.49
C ILE A 8 3.08 0.49 3.01
N LEU A 9 3.91 1.50 2.78
CA LEU A 9 5.31 1.29 2.42
C LEU A 9 6.09 0.55 3.51
N ASP A 10 5.82 0.83 4.79
CA ASP A 10 6.44 0.14 5.92
C ASP A 10 6.03 -1.34 5.99
N LEU A 11 4.75 -1.64 5.73
CA LEU A 11 4.26 -3.02 5.62
C LEU A 11 4.92 -3.77 4.47
N LEU A 12 5.06 -3.14 3.30
CA LEU A 12 5.72 -3.73 2.15
C LEU A 12 7.20 -4.02 2.42
N ARG A 13 7.92 -3.09 3.06
CA ARG A 13 9.30 -3.32 3.52
C ARG A 13 9.39 -4.47 4.52
N LYS A 14 8.48 -4.53 5.50
CA LYS A 14 8.45 -5.62 6.49
C LYS A 14 8.18 -6.99 5.86
N GLN A 15 7.43 -7.03 4.75
CA GLN A 15 7.20 -8.26 3.98
C GLN A 15 8.38 -8.61 3.05
N GLY A 16 9.44 -7.78 2.99
CA GLY A 16 10.55 -7.97 2.05
C GLY A 16 10.21 -7.63 0.60
N LYS A 17 9.14 -6.85 0.38
CA LYS A 17 8.67 -6.42 -0.94
C LYS A 17 9.22 -5.04 -1.31
N ASP A 18 10.52 -4.81 -1.08
CA ASP A 18 11.17 -3.53 -1.39
C ASP A 18 10.99 -3.10 -2.86
N ASP A 19 10.95 -4.04 -3.80
CA ASP A 19 10.64 -3.75 -5.22
C ASP A 19 9.24 -3.15 -5.41
N GLN A 20 8.26 -3.57 -4.60
CA GLN A 20 6.90 -3.05 -4.67
C GLN A 20 6.74 -1.74 -3.89
N VAL A 21 7.66 -1.40 -2.97
CA VAL A 21 7.63 -0.13 -2.22
C VAL A 21 7.76 1.06 -3.16
N GLY A 22 8.69 0.99 -4.14
CA GLY A 22 8.83 2.07 -5.12
C GLY A 22 7.60 2.21 -6.01
N GLU A 23 7.01 1.08 -6.44
CA GLU A 23 5.81 1.08 -7.28
C GLU A 23 4.57 1.58 -6.51
N ALA A 24 4.49 1.23 -5.24
CA ALA A 24 3.45 1.67 -4.32
C ALA A 24 3.60 3.16 -4.02
N ASP A 25 4.81 3.68 -3.78
CA ASP A 25 5.01 5.11 -3.49
C ASP A 25 4.62 6.02 -4.66
N ALA A 26 4.83 5.55 -5.89
CA ALA A 26 4.50 6.30 -7.11
C ALA A 26 3.01 6.21 -7.51
N GLN A 27 2.34 5.09 -7.22
CA GLN A 27 0.93 4.87 -7.57
C GLN A 27 -0.04 5.23 -6.46
N LEU A 28 0.38 5.11 -5.20
CA LEU A 28 -0.48 5.36 -4.05
C LEU A 28 -0.47 6.86 -3.71
N PRO A 29 -1.65 7.46 -3.51
CA PRO A 29 -1.75 8.82 -2.97
C PRO A 29 -1.26 8.88 -1.51
N ASP A 30 -0.98 10.09 -1.00
CA ASP A 30 -0.54 10.29 0.39
C ASP A 30 -1.49 9.67 1.43
N GLN A 31 -2.79 9.71 1.16
CA GLN A 31 -3.81 8.95 1.88
C GLN A 31 -4.38 7.85 1.01
N VAL A 32 -4.06 6.61 1.34
CA VAL A 32 -4.59 5.44 0.67
C VAL A 32 -5.91 5.07 1.29
N ASP A 33 -6.99 5.33 0.55
CA ASP A 33 -8.29 4.84 0.92
C ASP A 33 -8.38 3.33 0.64
N THR A 34 -8.62 2.52 1.68
CA THR A 34 -8.72 1.07 1.57
C THR A 34 -9.95 0.61 0.80
N GLU A 35 -10.98 1.44 0.65
CA GLU A 35 -12.19 1.09 -0.08
C GLU A 35 -12.05 1.46 -1.57
N GLU A 36 -11.57 2.65 -1.89
CA GLU A 36 -11.29 3.05 -3.28
C GLU A 36 -10.07 2.33 -3.87
N HIS A 37 -8.99 2.18 -3.10
CA HIS A 37 -7.74 1.57 -3.57
C HIS A 37 -7.62 0.10 -3.18
N SER A 38 -8.72 -0.56 -2.77
CA SER A 38 -8.73 -2.00 -2.42
C SER A 38 -8.02 -2.86 -3.47
N GLY A 39 -8.29 -2.64 -4.76
CA GLY A 39 -7.64 -3.41 -5.84
C GLY A 39 -6.14 -3.17 -5.97
N LEU A 40 -5.66 -1.95 -5.69
CA LEU A 40 -4.23 -1.63 -5.66
C LEU A 40 -3.56 -2.31 -4.46
N LEU A 41 -4.20 -2.24 -3.29
CA LEU A 41 -3.72 -2.91 -2.07
C LEU A 41 -3.64 -4.43 -2.25
N GLU A 42 -4.65 -5.05 -2.83
CA GLU A 42 -4.64 -6.47 -3.16
C GLU A 42 -3.51 -6.84 -4.13
N LYS A 43 -3.21 -6.00 -5.13
CA LYS A 43 -2.08 -6.19 -6.06
C LYS A 43 -0.74 -6.22 -5.31
N PHE A 44 -0.63 -5.45 -4.23
CA PHE A 44 0.54 -5.43 -3.36
C PHE A 44 0.50 -6.51 -2.25
N GLY A 45 -0.56 -7.32 -2.19
CA GLY A 45 -0.79 -8.33 -1.14
C GLY A 45 -1.06 -7.72 0.23
N LEU A 46 -1.66 -6.54 0.25
CA LEU A 46 -2.13 -5.83 1.43
C LEU A 46 -3.65 -5.98 1.46
N SER A 47 -4.18 -6.71 2.42
CA SER A 47 -5.62 -6.82 2.60
C SER A 47 -6.04 -5.92 3.77
N PRO A 48 -6.99 -5.00 3.58
CA PRO A 48 -7.70 -4.44 4.72
C PRO A 48 -8.50 -5.58 5.37
N ALA A 49 -8.23 -5.86 6.64
CA ALA A 49 -9.01 -6.80 7.45
C ALA A 49 -10.33 -6.18 7.90
#